data_AF-A0A3B9J0E1-F1
#
_entry.id   AF-A0A3B9J0E1-F1
#
_cell.length_a   1.000
_cell.length_b   1.000
_cell.length_c   1.000
_cell.angle_alpha   90.00
_cell.angle_beta   90.00
_cell.angle_gamma   90.00
#
_symmetry.space_group_name_H-M   'P 1'
#
loop_
_entity.id
_entity.type
_entity.pdbx_description
1 polymer ?
#
loop_
_entity_poly.entity_id
_entity_poly.type
_entity_poly.pdbx_seq_one_letter_code
_entity_poly.pdbx_strand_id
1 'polypeptide(L)'
;MSTTSEGWLDKPYDLLHQPLTEGLALASSIRDAAHGTRVTYSPKVFIPLTMLCRDKCGYCTFAQPPARLDHPYLEPEEVLQIALHGATQGCHEALFTLGERPELRYPVAQDWLSEHGYDSTVHYLVEMCRLVRDETGLLPHANAGALFKEELAALRQVSPSQGMMLETLNEDLLCHRGCPDKEPHRRLATLKSAGELNIPFTTGLLIGIGESPQDRVDALLAIRQSHLDFGHIQEVIVQNFLPKLGTAMHKELPCPPDEYLQAIALARIILPPDIHLQAPPNLSDDFGGLLEAGIDDWGGVSPVTADHVNPERPWPDLDLLRDVTEDRGFVLAPRLTIHPEYALDRDRWLDTDNHFPVLDRSDAEGLGRDDPGSQMPEKTMENRDAGSGADVLVADENSTQWYSGGANHSPMTLIPSRSFARGAVKEVLDGVLMGQEVGTEEIITLFSA
;
A
#
# COMPACT_ATOMS: atom_id res chain seq x y z
N MET A 1 -11.56 -7.53 -28.26
CA MET A 1 -12.08 -8.88 -28.58
C MET A 1 -13.17 -9.18 -27.54
N SER A 2 -14.37 -9.54 -28.02
CA SER A 2 -15.57 -9.95 -27.27
C SER A 2 -16.01 -9.09 -26.07
N THR A 3 -16.62 -7.95 -26.35
CA THR A 3 -17.58 -7.28 -25.45
C THR A 3 -18.79 -8.20 -25.24
N THR A 4 -18.73 -9.08 -24.23
CA THR A 4 -19.94 -9.59 -23.60
C THR A 4 -20.70 -8.38 -23.07
N SER A 5 -21.89 -8.14 -23.63
CA SER A 5 -22.74 -7.00 -23.30
C SER A 5 -22.87 -6.82 -21.79
N GLU A 6 -22.50 -5.64 -21.30
CA GLU A 6 -22.63 -5.15 -19.92
C GLU A 6 -24.12 -5.00 -19.49
N GLY A 7 -24.99 -5.95 -19.84
CA GLY A 7 -26.45 -5.84 -19.62
C GLY A 7 -26.85 -5.76 -18.14
N TRP A 8 -25.93 -6.05 -17.22
CA TRP A 8 -26.14 -5.85 -15.78
C TRP A 8 -25.95 -4.38 -15.35
N LEU A 9 -25.19 -3.56 -16.08
CA LEU A 9 -25.06 -2.13 -15.77
C LEU A 9 -26.33 -1.35 -16.12
N ASP A 10 -27.20 -1.88 -16.98
CA ASP A 10 -28.52 -1.31 -17.24
C ASP A 10 -29.45 -1.44 -16.03
N LYS A 11 -29.19 -2.42 -15.15
CA LYS A 11 -29.97 -2.71 -13.94
C LYS A 11 -29.07 -3.18 -12.80
N PRO A 12 -28.20 -2.30 -12.27
CA PRO A 12 -27.16 -2.70 -11.32
C PRO A 12 -27.73 -3.26 -10.01
N TYR A 13 -28.93 -2.82 -9.62
CA TYR A 13 -29.62 -3.31 -8.42
C TYR A 13 -30.13 -4.75 -8.56
N ASP A 14 -30.32 -5.27 -9.78
CA ASP A 14 -30.73 -6.68 -9.99
C ASP A 14 -29.64 -7.65 -9.49
N LEU A 15 -28.37 -7.21 -9.45
CA LEU A 15 -27.25 -7.97 -8.90
C LEU A 15 -27.43 -8.31 -7.42
N LEU A 16 -28.19 -7.50 -6.66
CA LEU A 16 -28.48 -7.76 -5.25
C LEU A 16 -29.35 -9.01 -5.03
N HIS A 17 -30.03 -9.47 -6.08
CA HIS A 17 -30.91 -10.63 -6.03
C HIS A 17 -30.27 -11.90 -6.60
N GLN A 18 -29.03 -11.79 -7.10
CA GLN A 18 -28.30 -12.92 -7.65
C GLN A 18 -27.84 -13.87 -6.52
N PRO A 19 -27.92 -15.20 -6.70
CA PRO A 19 -27.32 -16.14 -5.76
C PRO A 19 -25.84 -15.87 -5.56
N LEU A 20 -25.36 -15.90 -4.30
CA LEU A 20 -23.98 -15.58 -3.95
C LEU A 20 -22.98 -16.37 -4.82
N THR A 21 -23.18 -17.68 -4.98
CA THR A 21 -22.29 -18.54 -5.78
C THR A 21 -22.16 -18.11 -7.23
N GLU A 22 -23.23 -17.59 -7.84
CA GLU A 22 -23.20 -17.09 -9.22
C GLU A 22 -22.48 -15.73 -9.29
N GLY A 23 -22.70 -14.87 -8.29
CA GLY A 23 -21.99 -13.59 -8.16
C GLY A 23 -20.48 -13.78 -8.00
N LEU A 24 -20.06 -14.70 -7.13
CA LEU A 24 -18.64 -15.05 -6.92
C LEU A 24 -18.01 -15.61 -8.21
N ALA A 25 -18.69 -16.52 -8.90
CA ALA A 25 -18.19 -17.08 -10.16
C ALA A 25 -18.03 -16.01 -11.25
N LEU A 26 -18.99 -15.08 -11.36
CA LEU A 26 -18.89 -13.96 -12.30
C LEU A 26 -17.73 -13.03 -11.93
N ALA A 27 -17.63 -12.62 -10.66
CA ALA A 27 -16.55 -11.76 -10.19
C ALA A 27 -15.16 -12.37 -10.42
N SER A 28 -14.97 -13.65 -10.07
CA SER A 28 -13.73 -14.39 -10.36
C SER A 28 -13.40 -14.40 -11.85
N SER A 29 -14.39 -14.65 -12.72
CA SER A 29 -14.16 -14.66 -14.17
C SER A 29 -13.74 -13.30 -14.74
N ILE A 30 -14.27 -12.20 -14.18
CA ILE A 30 -13.87 -10.85 -14.56
C ILE A 30 -12.43 -10.58 -14.09
N ARG A 31 -12.09 -10.96 -12.86
CA ARG A 31 -10.74 -10.82 -12.30
C ARG A 31 -9.73 -11.60 -13.15
N ASP A 32 -10.00 -12.88 -13.42
CA ASP A 32 -9.10 -13.74 -14.19
C ASP A 32 -8.88 -13.21 -15.62
N ALA A 33 -9.93 -12.64 -16.24
CA ALA A 33 -9.83 -12.07 -17.59
C ALA A 33 -8.99 -10.79 -17.63
N ALA A 34 -8.99 -10.00 -16.56
CA ALA A 34 -8.31 -8.71 -16.49
C ALA A 34 -6.88 -8.82 -15.94
N HIS A 35 -6.70 -9.61 -14.88
CA HIS A 35 -5.47 -9.67 -14.07
C HIS A 35 -4.73 -11.01 -14.19
N GLY A 36 -5.32 -11.99 -14.87
CA GLY A 36 -4.74 -13.31 -15.03
C GLY A 36 -4.59 -14.03 -13.69
N THR A 37 -3.41 -14.61 -13.46
CA THR A 37 -3.11 -15.39 -12.24
C THR A 37 -2.23 -14.64 -11.25
N ARG A 38 -1.96 -13.34 -11.46
CA ARG A 38 -1.15 -12.54 -10.53
C ARG A 38 -2.06 -11.97 -9.46
N VAL A 39 -1.63 -12.09 -8.20
CA VAL A 39 -2.24 -11.41 -7.06
C VAL A 39 -1.16 -10.58 -6.39
N THR A 40 -1.43 -9.31 -6.16
CA THR A 40 -0.43 -8.37 -5.62
C THR A 40 -0.63 -8.09 -4.14
N TYR A 41 0.41 -7.58 -3.49
CA TYR A 41 0.35 -7.00 -2.15
C TYR A 41 1.38 -5.88 -2.05
N SER A 42 1.17 -4.91 -1.16
CA SER A 42 2.13 -3.83 -0.91
C SER A 42 2.89 -4.09 0.40
N PRO A 43 4.20 -4.39 0.36
CA PRO A 43 5.04 -4.39 1.55
C PRO A 43 5.15 -2.97 2.12
N LYS A 44 4.55 -2.73 3.29
CA LYS A 44 4.41 -1.36 3.81
C LYS A 44 4.72 -1.19 5.29
N VAL A 45 5.08 0.03 5.67
CA VAL A 45 4.98 0.49 7.06
C VAL A 45 3.79 1.41 7.24
N PHE A 46 3.20 1.33 8.42
CA PHE A 46 2.08 2.17 8.83
C PHE A 46 2.60 3.29 9.73
N ILE A 47 2.48 4.54 9.30
CA ILE A 47 2.93 5.73 10.03
C ILE A 47 1.69 6.49 10.52
N PRO A 48 1.28 6.34 11.79
CA PRO A 48 0.13 7.02 12.35
C PRO A 48 0.52 8.45 12.76
N LEU A 49 0.72 9.33 11.79
CA LEU A 49 1.28 10.68 12.00
C LEU A 49 0.56 11.45 13.11
N THR A 50 -0.76 11.30 13.21
CA THR A 50 -1.54 11.69 14.38
C THR A 50 -2.76 10.81 14.55
N MET A 51 -3.04 10.43 15.80
CA MET A 51 -4.30 9.78 16.17
C MET A 51 -5.38 10.79 16.62
N LEU A 52 -5.11 12.10 16.59
CA LEU A 52 -6.14 13.10 16.82
C LEU A 52 -7.01 13.26 15.57
N CYS A 53 -8.31 13.42 15.75
CA CYS A 53 -9.25 13.61 14.65
C CYS A 53 -10.38 14.56 15.04
N ARG A 54 -10.82 15.43 14.13
CA ARG A 54 -12.01 16.26 14.40
C ARG A 54 -13.29 15.42 14.40
N ASP A 55 -13.35 14.41 13.54
CA ASP A 55 -14.47 13.48 13.41
C ASP A 55 -14.58 12.51 14.61
N LYS A 56 -15.73 11.83 14.70
CA LYS A 56 -16.10 10.92 15.78
C LYS A 56 -16.78 9.65 15.25
N CYS A 57 -16.19 9.04 14.23
CA CYS A 57 -16.77 7.86 13.57
C CYS A 57 -17.08 6.77 14.60
N GLY A 58 -18.34 6.30 14.62
CA GLY A 58 -18.86 5.39 15.65
C GLY A 58 -18.17 4.03 15.72
N TYR A 59 -17.46 3.65 14.65
CA TYR A 59 -16.71 2.39 14.50
C TYR A 59 -15.19 2.54 14.68
N CYS A 60 -14.67 3.77 14.81
CA CYS A 60 -13.24 4.02 14.71
C CYS A 60 -12.55 3.97 16.08
N THR A 61 -11.54 3.12 16.22
CA THR A 61 -10.62 3.07 17.37
C THR A 61 -9.34 3.86 17.15
N PHE A 62 -9.03 4.23 15.91
CA PHE A 62 -7.82 4.98 15.57
C PHE A 62 -7.83 6.38 16.18
N ALA A 63 -8.97 7.07 16.12
CA ALA A 63 -9.13 8.40 16.69
C ALA A 63 -9.08 8.36 18.23
N GLN A 64 -8.11 9.04 18.82
CA GLN A 64 -7.93 9.15 20.27
C GLN A 64 -8.07 10.61 20.73
N PRO A 65 -8.58 10.86 21.95
CA PRO A 65 -8.52 12.18 22.56
C PRO A 65 -7.07 12.51 22.99
N PRO A 66 -6.69 13.80 23.09
CA PRO A 66 -5.34 14.20 23.51
C PRO A 66 -4.87 13.58 24.83
N ALA A 67 -5.77 13.36 25.78
CA ALA A 67 -5.44 12.79 27.08
C ALA A 67 -4.94 11.33 27.04
N ARG A 68 -4.97 10.68 25.87
CA ARG A 68 -4.46 9.31 25.66
C ARG A 68 -3.20 9.27 24.80
N LEU A 69 -2.67 10.42 24.41
CA LEU A 69 -1.48 10.54 23.58
C LEU A 69 -0.38 11.23 24.37
N ASP A 70 0.85 10.79 24.14
CA ASP A 70 2.03 11.43 24.73
C ASP A 70 2.25 12.80 24.07
N HIS A 71 2.09 12.87 22.74
CA HIS A 71 2.20 14.08 21.93
C HIS A 71 1.13 14.11 20.81
N PRO A 72 0.74 15.31 20.31
CA PRO A 72 -0.32 15.44 19.30
C PRO A 72 0.00 14.82 17.94
N TYR A 73 1.27 14.83 17.54
CA TYR A 73 1.79 14.24 16.30
C TYR A 73 3.06 13.45 16.59
N LEU A 74 3.40 12.50 15.74
CA LEU A 74 4.75 11.92 15.73
C LEU A 74 5.77 12.99 15.31
N GLU A 75 6.90 13.03 16.00
CA GLU A 75 8.03 13.90 15.68
C GLU A 75 8.80 13.36 14.45
N PRO A 76 9.56 14.19 13.72
CA PRO A 76 10.28 13.78 12.52
C PRO A 76 11.21 12.57 12.73
N GLU A 77 11.88 12.49 13.89
CA GLU A 77 12.75 11.38 14.24
C GLU A 77 11.98 10.07 14.45
N GLU A 78 10.79 10.13 15.05
CA GLU A 78 9.92 8.96 15.24
C GLU A 78 9.40 8.45 13.89
N VAL A 79 9.00 9.36 13.00
CA VAL A 79 8.57 9.06 11.63
C VAL A 79 9.71 8.37 10.86
N LEU A 80 10.92 8.92 10.90
CA LEU A 80 12.09 8.34 10.23
C LEU A 80 12.48 6.99 10.80
N GLN A 81 12.41 6.80 12.12
CA GLN A 81 12.71 5.51 12.74
C GLN A 81 11.78 4.40 12.24
N ILE A 82 10.47 4.68 12.14
CA ILE A 82 9.50 3.72 11.60
C ILE A 82 9.81 3.43 10.13
N ALA A 83 10.06 4.47 9.34
CA ALA A 83 10.34 4.35 7.91
C ALA A 83 11.63 3.55 7.63
N LEU A 84 12.73 3.85 8.32
CA LEU A 84 14.00 3.15 8.20
C LEU A 84 13.85 1.67 8.59
N HIS A 85 13.11 1.39 9.66
CA HIS A 85 12.86 0.00 10.04
C HIS A 85 12.06 -0.73 8.95
N GLY A 86 11.07 -0.08 8.34
CA GLY A 86 10.36 -0.62 7.17
C GLY A 86 11.25 -0.92 5.98
N ALA A 87 12.04 0.07 5.57
CA ALA A 87 12.93 -0.04 4.42
C ALA A 87 13.90 -1.23 4.59
N THR A 88 14.52 -1.36 5.76
CA THR A 88 15.43 -2.50 6.08
C THR A 88 14.74 -3.87 6.14
N GLN A 89 13.40 -3.93 6.14
CA GLN A 89 12.61 -5.16 6.07
C GLN A 89 11.99 -5.39 4.69
N GLY A 90 12.39 -4.61 3.68
CA GLY A 90 11.91 -4.77 2.31
C GLY A 90 10.55 -4.12 2.04
N CYS A 91 10.12 -3.17 2.87
CA CYS A 91 8.95 -2.34 2.53
C CYS A 91 9.27 -1.42 1.34
N HIS A 92 8.25 -1.15 0.53
CA HIS A 92 8.30 -0.13 -0.52
C HIS A 92 7.38 1.05 -0.23
N GLU A 93 6.34 0.84 0.57
CA GLU A 93 5.34 1.86 0.87
C GLU A 93 5.46 2.39 2.30
N ALA A 94 5.34 3.70 2.44
CA ALA A 94 5.10 4.38 3.71
C ALA A 94 3.66 4.89 3.75
N LEU A 95 2.77 4.11 4.36
CA LEU A 95 1.37 4.47 4.51
C LEU A 95 1.22 5.48 5.66
N PHE A 96 1.05 6.75 5.30
CA PHE A 96 0.68 7.78 6.25
C PHE A 96 -0.82 7.73 6.51
N THR A 97 -1.18 7.59 7.77
CA THR A 97 -2.56 7.68 8.23
C THR A 97 -2.67 8.70 9.36
N LEU A 98 -3.80 9.39 9.39
CA LEU A 98 -4.04 10.46 10.31
C LEU A 98 -5.53 10.74 10.46
N GLY A 99 -5.90 11.32 11.59
CA GLY A 99 -7.23 11.90 11.72
C GLY A 99 -7.36 13.22 10.96
N GLU A 100 -8.60 13.58 10.65
CA GLU A 100 -8.91 14.71 9.78
C GLU A 100 -8.96 16.00 10.57
N ARG A 101 -8.09 16.95 10.18
CA ARG A 101 -7.97 18.31 10.70
C ARG A 101 -8.15 18.44 12.22
N PRO A 102 -7.40 17.68 13.04
CA PRO A 102 -7.52 17.72 14.49
C PRO A 102 -7.35 19.12 15.08
N GLU A 103 -6.57 19.99 14.44
CA GLU A 103 -6.34 21.38 14.82
C GLU A 103 -7.62 22.23 14.89
N LEU A 104 -8.69 21.83 14.19
CA LEU A 104 -9.98 22.53 14.24
C LEU A 104 -10.82 22.16 15.47
N ARG A 105 -10.46 21.08 16.17
CA ARG A 105 -11.17 20.58 17.35
C ARG A 105 -10.33 20.71 18.62
N TYR A 106 -9.02 20.54 18.50
CA TYR A 106 -8.10 20.42 19.63
C TYR A 106 -7.08 21.55 19.58
N PRO A 107 -7.16 22.54 20.51
CA PRO A 107 -6.16 23.61 20.59
C PRO A 107 -4.72 23.09 20.70
N VAL A 108 -4.49 22.00 21.44
CA VAL A 108 -3.16 21.38 21.56
C VAL A 108 -2.56 20.95 20.21
N ALA A 109 -3.38 20.55 19.24
CA ALA A 109 -2.91 20.24 17.89
C ALA A 109 -2.53 21.51 17.12
N GLN A 110 -3.31 22.58 17.27
CA GLN A 110 -3.02 23.88 16.66
C GLN A 110 -1.76 24.52 17.26
N ASP A 111 -1.62 24.47 18.58
CA ASP A 111 -0.49 25.01 19.31
C ASP A 111 0.80 24.27 18.91
N TRP A 112 0.78 22.93 18.91
CA TRP A 112 1.93 22.12 18.50
C TRP A 112 2.36 22.45 17.06
N LEU A 113 1.42 22.52 16.10
CA LEU A 113 1.74 22.86 14.71
C LEU A 113 2.39 24.25 14.62
N SER A 114 1.84 25.25 15.32
CA SER A 114 2.35 26.63 15.31
C SER A 114 3.76 26.72 15.93
N GLU A 115 4.01 26.01 17.03
CA GLU A 115 5.31 25.95 17.69
C GLU A 115 6.40 25.32 16.81
N HIS A 116 6.02 24.38 15.95
CA HIS A 116 6.91 23.70 15.00
C HIS A 116 6.95 24.37 13.61
N GLY A 117 6.23 25.49 13.43
CA GLY A 117 6.27 26.29 12.21
C GLY A 117 5.38 25.78 11.07
N TYR A 118 4.37 24.98 11.37
CA TYR A 118 3.41 24.43 10.41
C TYR A 118 2.05 25.11 10.49
N ASP A 119 1.46 25.43 9.33
CA ASP A 119 0.16 26.11 9.27
C ASP A 119 -1.04 25.16 9.45
N SER A 120 -0.84 23.87 9.19
CA SER A 120 -1.89 22.85 9.23
C SER A 120 -1.30 21.45 9.35
N THR A 121 -2.17 20.48 9.70
CA THR A 121 -1.81 19.06 9.68
C THR A 121 -1.30 18.62 8.30
N VAL A 122 -1.89 19.14 7.21
CA VAL A 122 -1.49 18.78 5.84
C VAL A 122 -0.13 19.35 5.49
N HIS A 123 0.19 20.57 5.92
CA HIS A 123 1.54 21.14 5.75
C HIS A 123 2.56 20.21 6.41
N TYR A 124 2.33 19.80 7.66
CA TYR A 124 3.24 18.88 8.34
C TYR A 124 3.36 17.51 7.62
N LEU A 125 2.23 16.96 7.16
CA LEU A 125 2.21 15.71 6.40
C LEU A 125 3.05 15.79 5.12
N VAL A 126 2.99 16.91 4.37
CA VAL A 126 3.82 17.10 3.17
C VAL A 126 5.30 17.02 3.50
N GLU A 127 5.74 17.66 4.59
CA GLU A 127 7.14 17.63 5.02
C GLU A 127 7.57 16.22 5.44
N MET A 128 6.71 15.48 6.15
CA MET A 128 7.01 14.11 6.58
C MET A 128 7.04 13.11 5.43
N CYS A 129 6.14 13.23 4.46
CA CYS A 129 6.19 12.45 3.22
C CYS A 129 7.51 12.70 2.47
N ARG A 130 7.91 13.97 2.32
CA ARG A 130 9.20 14.32 1.67
C ARG A 130 10.38 13.72 2.43
N LEU A 131 10.41 13.90 3.75
CA LEU A 131 11.47 13.39 4.61
C LEU A 131 11.62 11.87 4.47
N VAL A 132 10.52 11.12 4.53
CA VAL A 132 10.54 9.66 4.38
C VAL A 132 11.02 9.25 2.99
N ARG A 133 10.50 9.86 1.93
CA ARG A 133 10.90 9.55 0.55
C ARG A 133 12.39 9.81 0.35
N ASP A 134 12.88 10.96 0.76
CA ASP A 134 14.23 11.40 0.44
C ASP A 134 15.29 10.67 1.29
N GLU A 135 14.96 10.29 2.54
CA GLU A 135 15.93 9.62 3.44
C GLU A 135 15.89 8.10 3.38
N THR A 136 14.74 7.51 3.07
CA THR A 136 14.54 6.03 3.12
C THR A 136 14.21 5.42 1.76
N GLY A 137 13.81 6.25 0.79
CA GLY A 137 13.29 5.84 -0.51
C GLY A 137 11.99 5.04 -0.48
N LEU A 138 11.37 4.87 0.69
CA LEU A 138 9.97 4.43 0.76
C LEU A 138 9.07 5.43 0.05
N LEU A 139 8.08 4.93 -0.66
CA LEU A 139 7.11 5.73 -1.41
C LEU A 139 5.92 6.09 -0.52
N PRO A 140 5.68 7.38 -0.23
CA PRO A 140 4.56 7.77 0.62
C PRO A 140 3.20 7.53 -0.05
N HIS A 141 2.29 6.90 0.70
CA HIS A 141 0.85 6.90 0.43
C HIS A 141 0.16 7.78 1.46
N ALA A 142 -0.46 8.88 1.04
CA ALA A 142 -1.16 9.77 1.97
C ALA A 142 -2.66 9.41 2.08
N ASN A 143 -3.04 8.72 3.16
CA ASN A 143 -4.45 8.48 3.51
C ASN A 143 -4.92 9.48 4.56
N ALA A 144 -5.22 10.69 4.10
CA ALA A 144 -5.41 11.88 4.92
C ALA A 144 -6.86 12.40 4.96
N GLY A 145 -7.82 11.59 4.50
CA GLY A 145 -9.23 11.96 4.55
C GLY A 145 -9.65 12.96 3.46
N ALA A 146 -10.66 13.78 3.76
CA ALA A 146 -11.27 14.67 2.79
C ALA A 146 -10.48 15.99 2.58
N LEU A 147 -9.43 15.88 1.77
CA LEU A 147 -8.55 16.99 1.41
C LEU A 147 -9.13 17.90 0.32
N PHE A 148 -8.78 19.19 0.37
CA PHE A 148 -9.08 20.17 -0.66
C PHE A 148 -8.10 20.05 -1.84
N LYS A 149 -8.42 20.68 -2.96
CA LYS A 149 -7.66 20.53 -4.20
C LYS A 149 -6.20 20.98 -4.04
N GLU A 150 -5.97 22.08 -3.34
CA GLU A 150 -4.63 22.63 -3.11
C GLU A 150 -3.79 21.72 -2.20
N GLU A 151 -4.42 21.10 -1.21
CA GLU A 151 -3.81 20.13 -0.30
C GLU A 151 -3.41 18.84 -1.03
N LEU A 152 -4.31 18.30 -1.88
CA LEU A 152 -4.02 17.17 -2.76
C LEU A 152 -2.85 17.47 -3.71
N ALA A 153 -2.83 18.67 -4.29
CA ALA A 153 -1.77 19.11 -5.20
C ALA A 153 -0.41 19.25 -4.50
N ALA A 154 -0.38 19.73 -3.26
CA ALA A 154 0.84 19.79 -2.47
C ALA A 154 1.38 18.40 -2.14
N LEU A 155 0.51 17.48 -1.71
CA LEU A 155 0.88 16.09 -1.46
C LEU A 155 1.37 15.37 -2.72
N ARG A 156 0.82 15.70 -3.89
CA ARG A 156 1.18 15.07 -5.16
C ARG A 156 2.68 15.19 -5.49
N GLN A 157 3.33 16.25 -5.03
CA GLN A 157 4.77 16.48 -5.21
C GLN A 157 5.64 15.52 -4.38
N VAL A 158 5.09 14.96 -3.31
CA VAL A 158 5.84 14.16 -2.31
C VAL A 158 5.30 12.75 -2.13
N SER A 159 4.19 12.40 -2.78
CA SER A 159 3.55 11.08 -2.71
C SER A 159 3.14 10.61 -4.11
N PRO A 160 3.55 9.39 -4.53
CA PRO A 160 3.09 8.78 -5.78
C PRO A 160 1.60 8.41 -5.77
N SER A 161 1.03 8.22 -4.58
CA SER A 161 -0.36 7.80 -4.39
C SER A 161 -0.98 8.48 -3.17
N GLN A 162 -2.29 8.69 -3.24
CA GLN A 162 -3.09 9.25 -2.15
C GLN A 162 -4.38 8.47 -2.01
N GLY A 163 -5.04 8.57 -0.86
CA GLY A 163 -6.24 7.78 -0.63
C GLY A 163 -7.21 8.38 0.38
N MET A 164 -8.45 7.95 0.24
CA MET A 164 -9.54 8.27 1.16
C MET A 164 -10.70 7.30 0.94
N MET A 165 -11.13 6.63 2.01
CA MET A 165 -12.36 5.82 1.98
C MET A 165 -13.59 6.70 1.74
N LEU A 166 -14.44 6.31 0.79
CA LEU A 166 -15.77 6.89 0.57
C LEU A 166 -16.74 6.40 1.64
N GLU A 167 -16.59 5.14 2.07
CA GLU A 167 -17.40 4.42 3.07
C GLU A 167 -18.83 4.14 2.56
N THR A 168 -19.61 5.19 2.37
CA THR A 168 -21.02 5.19 1.99
C THR A 168 -21.44 6.57 1.47
N LEU A 169 -22.55 6.61 0.71
CA LEU A 169 -23.21 7.86 0.33
C LEU A 169 -24.45 8.18 1.18
N ASN A 170 -24.76 7.33 2.16
CA ASN A 170 -25.88 7.52 3.06
C ASN A 170 -25.53 8.52 4.17
N GLU A 171 -26.08 9.74 4.07
CA GLU A 171 -25.84 10.83 5.02
C GLU A 171 -26.51 10.63 6.40
N ASP A 172 -27.46 9.70 6.49
CA ASP A 172 -28.26 9.47 7.70
C ASP A 172 -27.65 8.45 8.67
N LEU A 173 -26.49 7.86 8.34
CA LEU A 173 -25.86 6.86 9.20
C LEU A 173 -25.45 7.45 10.55
N LEU A 174 -25.98 6.84 11.62
CA LEU A 174 -25.73 7.27 13.00
C LEU A 174 -24.23 7.23 13.35
N CYS A 175 -23.46 6.34 12.73
CA CYS A 175 -22.02 6.22 12.96
C CYS A 175 -21.22 7.42 12.46
N HIS A 176 -21.76 8.23 11.54
CA HIS A 176 -21.11 9.43 11.02
C HIS A 176 -21.66 10.73 11.61
N ARG A 177 -22.56 10.65 12.60
CA ARG A 177 -23.06 11.84 13.29
C ARG A 177 -21.91 12.62 13.94
N GLY A 178 -21.78 13.89 13.58
CA GLY A 178 -20.70 14.75 14.07
C GLY A 178 -19.35 14.49 13.40
N CYS A 179 -19.36 13.91 12.20
CA CYS A 179 -18.20 13.71 11.35
C CYS A 179 -18.35 14.55 10.06
N PRO A 180 -18.15 15.89 10.11
CA PRO A 180 -18.36 16.75 8.95
C PRO A 180 -17.50 16.37 7.73
N ASP A 181 -16.34 15.71 7.89
CA ASP A 181 -15.59 15.23 6.72
C ASP A 181 -16.12 13.91 6.14
N LYS A 182 -17.04 13.23 6.81
CA LYS A 182 -17.73 12.02 6.29
C LYS A 182 -18.98 12.36 5.48
N GLU A 183 -19.34 13.65 5.35
CA GLU A 183 -20.45 14.05 4.50
C GLU A 183 -20.21 13.63 3.03
N PRO A 184 -21.16 12.93 2.37
CA PRO A 184 -20.94 12.36 1.03
C PRO A 184 -20.44 13.36 0.00
N HIS A 185 -21.01 14.57 -0.02
CA HIS A 185 -20.60 15.61 -0.97
C HIS A 185 -19.14 16.04 -0.79
N ARG A 186 -18.64 16.03 0.47
CA ARG A 186 -17.27 16.41 0.78
C ARG A 186 -16.29 15.36 0.28
N ARG A 187 -16.61 14.07 0.46
CA ARG A 187 -15.85 12.94 -0.06
C ARG A 187 -15.82 12.93 -1.59
N LEU A 188 -16.98 13.09 -2.23
CA LEU A 188 -17.09 13.17 -3.69
C LEU A 188 -16.31 14.35 -4.28
N ALA A 189 -16.28 15.50 -3.60
CA ALA A 189 -15.48 16.65 -4.02
C ALA A 189 -13.97 16.37 -3.96
N THR A 190 -13.50 15.60 -2.98
CA THR A 190 -12.09 15.16 -2.90
C THR A 190 -11.76 14.19 -4.04
N LEU A 191 -12.60 13.18 -4.31
CA LEU A 191 -12.40 12.26 -5.44
C LEU A 191 -12.35 13.01 -6.78
N LYS A 192 -13.29 13.93 -7.01
CA LYS A 192 -13.27 14.78 -8.20
C LYS A 192 -11.97 15.59 -8.32
N SER A 193 -11.51 16.18 -7.22
CA SER A 193 -10.28 16.99 -7.22
C SER A 193 -9.03 16.13 -7.48
N ALA A 194 -8.99 14.90 -6.95
CA ALA A 194 -7.91 13.96 -7.22
C ALA A 194 -7.85 13.57 -8.70
N GLY A 195 -9.01 13.30 -9.31
CA GLY A 195 -9.13 13.05 -10.74
C GLY A 195 -8.68 14.23 -11.61
N GLU A 196 -9.11 15.45 -11.28
CA GLU A 196 -8.67 16.68 -11.99
C GLU A 196 -7.15 16.93 -11.90
N LEU A 197 -6.48 16.39 -10.88
CA LEU A 197 -5.04 16.52 -10.65
C LEU A 197 -4.21 15.35 -11.19
N ASN A 198 -4.86 14.35 -11.80
CA ASN A 198 -4.24 13.09 -12.22
C ASN A 198 -3.47 12.41 -11.07
N ILE A 199 -4.12 12.23 -9.92
CA ILE A 199 -3.54 11.53 -8.77
C ILE A 199 -4.03 10.08 -8.80
N PRO A 200 -3.14 9.07 -8.86
CA PRO A 200 -3.50 7.68 -8.58
C PRO A 200 -4.10 7.57 -7.19
N PHE A 201 -5.38 7.22 -7.13
CA PHE A 201 -6.17 7.37 -5.91
C PHE A 201 -6.75 6.04 -5.43
N THR A 202 -6.60 5.79 -4.13
CA THR A 202 -7.24 4.66 -3.45
C THR A 202 -8.50 5.14 -2.75
N THR A 203 -9.62 4.44 -2.95
CA THR A 203 -10.87 4.69 -2.22
C THR A 203 -11.52 3.38 -1.78
N GLY A 204 -12.74 3.40 -1.28
CA GLY A 204 -13.35 2.18 -0.79
C GLY A 204 -14.63 2.35 -0.01
N LEU A 205 -15.19 1.21 0.38
CA LEU A 205 -16.40 1.08 1.17
C LEU A 205 -16.10 0.33 2.47
N LEU A 206 -16.88 0.64 3.51
CA LEU A 206 -16.92 -0.13 4.74
C LEU A 206 -18.30 -0.78 4.89
N ILE A 207 -18.30 -2.10 4.97
CA ILE A 207 -19.50 -2.94 4.89
C ILE A 207 -19.92 -3.37 6.28
N GLY A 208 -21.20 -3.15 6.63
CA GLY A 208 -21.78 -3.53 7.91
C GLY A 208 -21.77 -2.40 8.96
N ILE A 209 -21.74 -1.13 8.55
CA ILE A 209 -21.83 0.04 9.45
C ILE A 209 -23.26 0.58 9.60
N GLY A 210 -24.24 -0.10 8.99
CA GLY A 210 -25.65 0.29 8.98
C GLY A 210 -26.14 0.72 7.59
N GLU A 211 -25.27 0.67 6.58
CA GLU A 211 -25.63 0.89 5.18
C GLU A 211 -26.52 -0.24 4.64
N SER A 212 -27.42 0.09 3.74
CA SER A 212 -28.24 -0.88 3.01
C SER A 212 -27.47 -1.47 1.81
N PRO A 213 -27.90 -2.62 1.27
CA PRO A 213 -27.33 -3.14 0.03
C PRO A 213 -27.43 -2.16 -1.15
N GLN A 214 -28.47 -1.32 -1.20
CA GLN A 214 -28.61 -0.26 -2.19
C GLN A 214 -27.53 0.82 -2.02
N ASP A 215 -27.24 1.24 -0.78
CA ASP A 215 -26.18 2.22 -0.50
C ASP A 215 -24.81 1.74 -1.01
N ARG A 216 -24.55 0.43 -0.93
CA ARG A 216 -23.32 -0.18 -1.47
C ARG A 216 -23.24 -0.02 -2.99
N VAL A 217 -24.32 -0.30 -3.70
CA VAL A 217 -24.40 -0.13 -5.17
C VAL A 217 -24.25 1.34 -5.55
N ASP A 218 -24.92 2.25 -4.85
CA ASP A 218 -24.85 3.69 -5.13
C ASP A 218 -23.43 4.24 -4.96
N ALA A 219 -22.73 3.83 -3.90
CA ALA A 219 -21.34 4.19 -3.68
C ALA A 219 -20.41 3.63 -4.78
N LEU A 220 -20.59 2.36 -5.17
CA LEU A 220 -19.82 1.75 -6.26
C LEU A 220 -20.07 2.43 -7.61
N LEU A 221 -21.30 2.84 -7.90
CA LEU A 221 -21.63 3.59 -9.13
C LEU A 221 -20.99 4.98 -9.13
N ALA A 222 -20.92 5.66 -7.99
CA ALA A 222 -20.23 6.95 -7.88
C ALA A 222 -18.71 6.81 -8.08
N ILE A 223 -18.10 5.78 -7.51
CA ILE A 223 -16.68 5.43 -7.73
C ILE A 223 -16.46 5.11 -9.21
N ARG A 224 -17.29 4.25 -9.81
CA ARG A 224 -17.23 3.94 -11.25
C ARG A 224 -17.28 5.21 -12.08
N GLN A 225 -18.26 6.09 -11.84
CA GLN A 225 -18.39 7.32 -12.62
C GLN A 225 -17.14 8.21 -12.51
N SER A 226 -16.60 8.35 -11.30
CA SER A 226 -15.38 9.13 -11.08
C SER A 226 -14.16 8.53 -11.79
N HIS A 227 -14.04 7.20 -11.83
CA HIS A 227 -13.00 6.55 -12.64
C HIS A 227 -13.27 6.68 -14.14
N LEU A 228 -14.51 6.59 -14.62
CA LEU A 228 -14.82 6.81 -16.05
C LEU A 228 -14.50 8.24 -16.52
N ASP A 229 -14.70 9.22 -15.64
CA ASP A 229 -14.44 10.64 -15.94
C ASP A 229 -12.93 10.96 -16.01
N PHE A 230 -12.11 10.31 -15.17
CA PHE A 230 -10.71 10.73 -14.96
C PHE A 230 -9.66 9.61 -15.09
N GLY A 231 -10.04 8.33 -15.00
CA GLY A 231 -9.16 7.16 -15.01
C GLY A 231 -8.27 7.00 -13.78
N HIS A 232 -8.54 7.75 -12.71
CA HIS A 232 -7.58 8.00 -11.62
C HIS A 232 -7.67 7.03 -10.44
N ILE A 233 -8.76 6.27 -10.32
CA ILE A 233 -8.94 5.33 -9.20
C ILE A 233 -8.18 4.06 -9.53
N GLN A 234 -7.03 3.86 -8.90
CA GLN A 234 -6.21 2.67 -9.11
C GLN A 234 -6.72 1.48 -8.29
N GLU A 235 -7.31 1.75 -7.12
CA GLU A 235 -7.62 0.73 -6.13
C GLU A 235 -8.92 1.07 -5.39
N VAL A 236 -9.74 0.05 -5.18
CA VAL A 236 -10.92 0.11 -4.30
C VAL A 236 -10.79 -0.92 -3.20
N ILE A 237 -10.88 -0.46 -1.96
CA ILE A 237 -10.86 -1.30 -0.76
C ILE A 237 -12.29 -1.61 -0.34
N VAL A 238 -12.63 -2.89 -0.23
CA VAL A 238 -13.88 -3.33 0.39
C VAL A 238 -13.52 -3.93 1.75
N GLN A 239 -13.83 -3.18 2.81
CA GLN A 239 -13.52 -3.57 4.18
C GLN A 239 -14.79 -3.97 4.93
N ASN A 240 -14.74 -5.03 5.74
CA ASN A 240 -15.83 -5.38 6.64
C ASN A 240 -15.73 -4.66 8.00
N PHE A 241 -16.87 -4.32 8.58
CA PHE A 241 -16.97 -3.83 9.95
C PHE A 241 -16.82 -4.99 10.95
N LEU A 242 -15.94 -4.77 11.93
CA LEU A 242 -15.84 -5.57 13.15
C LEU A 242 -16.08 -4.66 14.36
N PRO A 243 -16.92 -5.07 15.34
CA PRO A 243 -17.17 -4.29 16.54
C PRO A 243 -15.95 -4.25 17.44
N LYS A 244 -15.59 -3.05 17.90
CA LYS A 244 -14.38 -2.84 18.72
C LYS A 244 -14.71 -2.19 20.05
N LEU A 245 -14.06 -2.67 21.10
CA LEU A 245 -14.15 -2.05 22.43
C LEU A 245 -13.72 -0.58 22.37
N GLY A 246 -14.41 0.27 23.13
CA GLY A 246 -14.13 1.71 23.17
C GLY A 246 -14.77 2.52 22.05
N THR A 247 -15.52 1.89 21.13
CA THR A 247 -16.28 2.57 20.07
C THR A 247 -17.77 2.69 20.42
N ALA A 248 -18.50 3.58 19.76
CA ALA A 248 -19.94 3.69 19.94
C ALA A 248 -20.67 2.43 19.44
N MET A 249 -20.09 1.74 18.45
CA MET A 249 -20.64 0.55 17.81
C MET A 249 -20.12 -0.77 18.40
N HIS A 250 -19.48 -0.77 19.57
CA HIS A 250 -18.91 -1.97 20.18
C HIS A 250 -19.92 -3.09 20.50
N LYS A 251 -21.23 -2.81 20.47
CA LYS A 251 -22.32 -3.79 20.68
C LYS A 251 -23.04 -4.19 19.40
N GLU A 252 -22.70 -3.58 18.28
CA GLU A 252 -23.26 -3.95 16.98
C GLU A 252 -22.71 -5.30 16.54
N LEU A 253 -23.44 -5.98 15.67
CA LEU A 253 -22.99 -7.25 15.09
C LEU A 253 -21.88 -6.97 14.06
N PRO A 254 -20.87 -7.86 13.93
CA PRO A 254 -19.94 -7.79 12.81
C PRO A 254 -20.67 -7.98 11.49
N CYS A 255 -20.07 -7.47 10.41
CA CYS A 255 -20.54 -7.73 9.06
C CYS A 255 -20.61 -9.25 8.80
N PRO A 256 -21.76 -9.79 8.33
CA PRO A 256 -21.87 -11.20 7.98
C PRO A 256 -20.90 -11.60 6.86
N PRO A 257 -20.23 -12.76 6.94
CA PRO A 257 -19.27 -13.19 5.91
C PRO A 257 -19.86 -13.23 4.49
N ASP A 258 -21.07 -13.76 4.32
CA ASP A 258 -21.73 -13.84 3.02
C ASP A 258 -22.04 -12.45 2.44
N GLU A 259 -22.43 -11.50 3.28
CA GLU A 259 -22.64 -10.11 2.84
C GLU A 259 -21.34 -9.44 2.44
N TYR A 260 -20.25 -9.74 3.14
CA TYR A 260 -18.93 -9.22 2.81
C TYR A 260 -18.44 -9.75 1.46
N LEU A 261 -18.51 -11.07 1.25
CA LEU A 261 -18.17 -11.70 -0.03
C LEU A 261 -19.05 -11.19 -1.17
N GLN A 262 -20.36 -11.00 -0.92
CA GLN A 262 -21.26 -10.38 -1.89
C GLN A 262 -20.83 -8.96 -2.24
N ALA A 263 -20.44 -8.14 -1.26
CA ALA A 263 -20.01 -6.77 -1.50
C ALA A 263 -18.73 -6.69 -2.35
N ILE A 264 -17.76 -7.59 -2.12
CA ILE A 264 -16.54 -7.69 -2.94
C ILE A 264 -16.90 -8.11 -4.38
N ALA A 265 -17.75 -9.13 -4.54
CA ALA A 265 -18.19 -9.57 -5.86
C ALA A 265 -18.93 -8.47 -6.63
N LEU A 266 -19.83 -7.74 -5.95
CA LEU A 266 -20.51 -6.57 -6.52
C LEU A 266 -19.52 -5.50 -6.97
N ALA A 267 -18.50 -5.20 -6.17
CA ALA A 267 -17.47 -4.24 -6.54
C ALA A 267 -16.74 -4.67 -7.82
N ARG A 268 -16.30 -5.93 -7.94
CA ARG A 268 -15.66 -6.45 -9.15
C ARG A 268 -16.57 -6.40 -10.38
N ILE A 269 -17.87 -6.66 -10.23
CA ILE A 269 -18.83 -6.68 -11.34
C ILE A 269 -19.19 -5.25 -11.81
N ILE A 270 -19.32 -4.32 -10.86
CA ILE A 270 -19.76 -2.94 -11.13
C ILE A 270 -18.59 -2.06 -11.58
N LEU A 271 -17.41 -2.20 -10.98
CA LEU A 271 -16.28 -1.33 -11.28
C LEU A 271 -15.61 -1.71 -12.61
N PRO A 272 -15.00 -0.75 -13.32
CA PRO A 272 -14.11 -1.05 -14.44
C PRO A 272 -13.03 -2.06 -14.02
N PRO A 273 -12.75 -3.09 -14.85
CA PRO A 273 -11.89 -4.20 -14.45
C PRO A 273 -10.42 -3.83 -14.25
N ASP A 274 -9.99 -2.69 -14.80
CA ASP A 274 -8.68 -2.07 -14.60
C ASP A 274 -8.51 -1.40 -13.23
N ILE A 275 -9.58 -1.28 -12.43
CA ILE A 275 -9.47 -0.95 -11.01
C ILE A 275 -9.08 -2.21 -10.23
N HIS A 276 -8.00 -2.13 -9.47
CA HIS A 276 -7.60 -3.18 -8.55
C HIS A 276 -8.55 -3.24 -7.36
N LEU A 277 -8.94 -4.44 -6.96
CA LEU A 277 -9.87 -4.66 -5.85
C LEU A 277 -9.14 -5.30 -4.68
N GLN A 278 -9.18 -4.62 -3.55
CA GLN A 278 -8.54 -5.02 -2.30
C GLN A 278 -9.59 -5.41 -1.25
N ALA A 279 -9.29 -6.46 -0.48
CA ALA A 279 -9.95 -6.78 0.78
C ALA A 279 -8.88 -7.10 1.86
N PRO A 280 -8.91 -6.46 3.05
CA PRO A 280 -7.90 -6.72 4.08
C PRO A 280 -7.93 -8.18 4.58
N PRO A 281 -6.84 -8.96 4.41
CA PRO A 281 -6.86 -10.39 4.74
C PRO A 281 -6.92 -10.63 6.26
N ASN A 282 -6.39 -9.71 7.07
CA ASN A 282 -6.40 -9.82 8.54
C ASN A 282 -7.81 -9.72 9.17
N LEU A 283 -8.81 -9.23 8.44
CA LEU A 283 -10.17 -9.04 8.94
C LEU A 283 -11.11 -10.21 8.62
N SER A 284 -10.58 -11.27 7.99
CA SER A 284 -11.28 -12.51 7.68
C SER A 284 -10.54 -13.69 8.27
N ASP A 285 -11.26 -14.60 8.95
CA ASP A 285 -10.63 -15.78 9.54
C ASP A 285 -10.22 -16.81 8.45
N ASP A 286 -10.97 -16.89 7.35
CA ASP A 286 -10.59 -17.57 6.11
C ASP A 286 -10.51 -16.54 4.97
N PHE A 287 -9.35 -15.91 4.82
CA PHE A 287 -9.14 -14.88 3.80
C PHE A 287 -8.97 -15.45 2.39
N GLY A 288 -8.84 -16.77 2.24
CA GLY A 288 -8.75 -17.40 0.93
C GLY A 288 -10.03 -17.22 0.08
N GLY A 289 -11.20 -17.20 0.72
CA GLY A 289 -12.48 -16.94 0.05
C GLY A 289 -12.57 -15.55 -0.60
N LEU A 290 -11.72 -14.60 -0.22
CA LEU A 290 -11.70 -13.26 -0.81
C LEU A 290 -11.23 -13.31 -2.29
N LEU A 291 -10.34 -14.25 -2.64
CA LEU A 291 -9.90 -14.49 -4.03
C LEU A 291 -11.05 -14.97 -4.92
N GLU A 292 -11.95 -15.79 -4.37
CA GLU A 292 -13.16 -16.28 -5.05
C GLU A 292 -14.20 -15.16 -5.21
N ALA A 293 -14.17 -14.17 -4.33
CA ALA A 293 -14.98 -12.96 -4.45
C ALA A 293 -14.44 -11.94 -5.46
N GLY A 294 -13.25 -12.16 -6.02
CA GLY A 294 -12.74 -11.40 -7.17
C GLY A 294 -11.73 -10.31 -6.83
N ILE A 295 -11.11 -10.34 -5.64
CA ILE A 295 -9.93 -9.51 -5.38
C ILE A 295 -8.76 -9.95 -6.26
N ASP A 296 -7.91 -8.99 -6.60
CA ASP A 296 -6.62 -9.24 -7.25
C ASP A 296 -5.45 -8.71 -6.39
N ASP A 297 -5.75 -8.05 -5.27
CA ASP A 297 -4.75 -7.43 -4.40
C ASP A 297 -5.09 -7.71 -2.92
N TRP A 298 -4.11 -8.16 -2.14
CA TRP A 298 -4.24 -8.37 -0.70
C TRP A 298 -4.09 -7.07 0.11
N GLY A 299 -3.62 -6.01 -0.52
CA GLY A 299 -3.42 -4.71 0.07
C GLY A 299 -2.06 -4.53 0.72
N GLY A 300 -1.97 -3.47 1.52
CA GLY A 300 -0.81 -3.17 2.33
C GLY A 300 -0.60 -4.15 3.49
N VAL A 301 0.39 -5.03 3.39
CA VAL A 301 0.76 -6.00 4.44
C VAL A 301 2.09 -5.56 5.05
N SER A 302 2.14 -5.46 6.38
CA SER A 302 3.35 -5.00 7.08
C SER A 302 4.05 -6.13 7.81
N PRO A 303 5.36 -6.34 7.57
CA PRO A 303 6.18 -7.24 8.38
C PRO A 303 6.63 -6.60 9.71
N VAL A 304 6.39 -5.29 9.89
CA VAL A 304 6.98 -4.49 10.97
C VAL A 304 5.91 -3.88 11.88
N THR A 305 4.98 -3.14 11.28
CA THR A 305 4.03 -2.31 12.02
C THR A 305 2.70 -3.04 12.19
N ALA A 306 2.08 -2.88 13.36
CA ALA A 306 0.72 -3.36 13.57
C ALA A 306 -0.28 -2.61 12.68
N ASP A 307 -1.45 -3.21 12.46
CA ASP A 307 -2.59 -2.47 11.93
C ASP A 307 -3.12 -1.52 13.03
N HIS A 308 -2.80 -0.24 12.98
CA HIS A 308 -3.28 0.72 14.00
C HIS A 308 -4.78 1.03 13.87
N VAL A 309 -5.41 0.68 12.75
CA VAL A 309 -6.86 0.79 12.57
C VAL A 309 -7.54 -0.42 13.23
N ASN A 310 -7.03 -1.63 13.03
CA ASN A 310 -7.53 -2.89 13.60
C ASN A 310 -6.45 -3.60 14.45
N PRO A 311 -6.02 -3.04 15.59
CA PRO A 311 -4.88 -3.56 16.35
C PRO A 311 -5.11 -4.98 16.90
N GLU A 312 -6.36 -5.41 17.03
CA GLU A 312 -6.74 -6.76 17.43
C GLU A 312 -6.64 -7.82 16.32
N ARG A 313 -6.36 -7.41 15.07
CA ARG A 313 -6.26 -8.27 13.88
C ARG A 313 -4.89 -8.08 13.22
N PRO A 314 -3.84 -8.81 13.65
CA PRO A 314 -2.50 -8.66 13.08
C PRO A 314 -2.47 -9.07 11.61
N TRP A 315 -1.51 -8.51 10.87
CA TRP A 315 -1.25 -8.90 9.48
C TRP A 315 -0.93 -10.40 9.39
N PRO A 316 -1.42 -11.10 8.34
CA PRO A 316 -0.96 -12.45 8.07
C PRO A 316 0.54 -12.43 7.76
N ASP A 317 1.23 -13.51 8.14
CA ASP A 317 2.61 -13.73 7.75
C ASP A 317 2.72 -13.85 6.21
N LEU A 318 3.82 -13.38 5.64
CA LEU A 318 4.01 -13.38 4.19
C LEU A 318 4.05 -14.81 3.61
N ASP A 319 4.60 -15.78 4.33
CA ASP A 319 4.63 -17.18 3.89
C ASP A 319 3.19 -17.74 3.84
N LEU A 320 2.37 -17.42 4.85
CA LEU A 320 0.96 -17.82 4.86
C LEU A 320 0.17 -17.17 3.72
N LEU A 321 0.43 -15.89 3.44
CA LEU A 321 -0.20 -15.17 2.33
C LEU A 321 0.15 -15.81 0.98
N ARG A 322 1.42 -16.22 0.82
CA ARG A 322 1.92 -16.93 -0.36
C ARG A 322 1.26 -18.30 -0.50
N ASP A 323 1.27 -19.11 0.56
CA ASP A 323 0.67 -20.44 0.56
C ASP A 323 -0.81 -20.40 0.15
N VAL A 324 -1.60 -19.50 0.75
CA VAL A 324 -3.04 -19.34 0.43
C VAL A 324 -3.28 -18.91 -1.01
N THR A 325 -2.40 -18.07 -1.55
CA THR A 325 -2.45 -17.58 -2.93
C THR A 325 -2.11 -18.70 -3.92
N GLU A 326 -1.03 -19.44 -3.67
CA GLU A 326 -0.54 -20.51 -4.54
C GLU A 326 -1.45 -21.75 -4.51
N ASP A 327 -2.05 -22.08 -3.35
CA ASP A 327 -3.04 -23.16 -3.21
C ASP A 327 -4.29 -22.95 -4.09
N ARG A 328 -4.56 -21.71 -4.50
CA ARG A 328 -5.65 -21.34 -5.41
C ARG A 328 -5.20 -21.15 -6.87
N GLY A 329 -3.94 -21.45 -7.17
CA GLY A 329 -3.38 -21.36 -8.53
C GLY A 329 -2.97 -19.96 -8.95
N PHE A 330 -2.81 -19.05 -8.00
CA PHE A 330 -2.29 -17.69 -8.24
C PHE A 330 -0.82 -17.58 -7.87
N VAL A 331 -0.18 -16.49 -8.29
CA VAL A 331 1.19 -16.14 -7.91
C VAL A 331 1.17 -14.81 -7.17
N LEU A 332 1.80 -14.80 -6.00
CA LEU A 332 1.93 -13.60 -5.17
C LEU A 332 3.10 -12.73 -5.66
N ALA A 333 2.86 -11.44 -5.90
CA ALA A 333 3.89 -10.48 -6.31
C ALA A 333 3.85 -9.19 -5.46
N PRO A 334 5.00 -8.66 -5.00
CA PRO A 334 5.04 -7.37 -4.34
C PRO A 334 4.78 -6.25 -5.36
N ARG A 335 4.02 -5.24 -4.96
CA ARG A 335 3.82 -3.99 -5.71
C ARG A 335 4.27 -2.78 -4.90
N LEU A 336 4.29 -1.64 -5.56
CA LEU A 336 4.46 -0.33 -4.93
C LEU A 336 3.10 0.21 -4.42
N THR A 337 3.14 1.39 -3.79
CA THR A 337 1.91 2.12 -3.45
C THR A 337 1.11 2.62 -4.67
N ILE A 338 1.82 2.76 -5.80
CA ILE A 338 1.25 3.09 -7.10
C ILE A 338 1.22 1.82 -7.96
N HIS A 339 0.10 1.55 -8.62
CA HIS A 339 -0.05 0.36 -9.47
C HIS A 339 0.72 0.50 -10.81
N PRO A 340 1.13 -0.62 -11.43
CA PRO A 340 1.96 -0.65 -12.64
C PRO A 340 1.50 0.26 -13.78
N GLU A 341 0.21 0.26 -14.08
CA GLU A 341 -0.41 1.02 -15.17
C GLU A 341 -0.20 2.54 -15.00
N TYR A 342 -0.18 2.99 -13.75
CA TYR A 342 0.04 4.37 -13.36
C TYR A 342 1.53 4.72 -13.26
N ALA A 343 2.34 3.80 -12.72
CA ALA A 343 3.79 3.96 -12.62
C ALA A 343 4.46 4.05 -13.99
N LEU A 344 3.97 3.27 -14.96
CA LEU A 344 4.49 3.24 -16.33
C LEU A 344 4.06 4.46 -17.17
N ASP A 345 2.89 5.04 -16.91
CA ASP A 345 2.43 6.32 -17.50
C ASP A 345 2.77 7.52 -16.59
N ARG A 346 4.04 7.57 -16.15
CA ARG A 346 4.54 8.55 -15.17
C ARG A 346 4.30 10.01 -15.56
N ASP A 347 4.39 10.35 -16.84
CA ASP A 347 4.28 11.74 -17.30
C ASP A 347 2.87 12.31 -17.07
N ARG A 348 1.86 11.45 -16.96
CA ARG A 348 0.49 11.81 -16.59
C ARG A 348 0.29 11.76 -15.08
N TRP A 349 0.68 10.66 -14.46
CA TRP A 349 0.24 10.29 -13.11
C TRP A 349 1.20 10.68 -11.99
N LEU A 350 2.45 10.99 -12.29
CA LEU A 350 3.45 11.35 -11.31
C LEU A 350 3.86 12.81 -11.45
N ASP A 351 4.24 13.39 -10.31
CA ASP A 351 4.97 14.63 -10.31
C ASP A 351 6.41 14.30 -10.69
N THR A 352 7.13 15.23 -11.34
CA THR A 352 8.50 15.00 -11.77
C THR A 352 9.43 14.59 -10.62
N ASP A 353 9.17 15.07 -9.40
CA ASP A 353 9.95 14.72 -8.21
C ASP A 353 9.76 13.26 -7.78
N ASN A 354 8.68 12.60 -8.23
CA ASN A 354 8.41 11.19 -7.95
C ASN A 354 8.80 10.24 -9.09
N HIS A 355 9.29 10.76 -10.23
CA HIS A 355 9.71 9.89 -11.35
C HIS A 355 10.84 8.94 -10.94
N PHE A 356 11.95 9.49 -10.42
CA PHE A 356 13.09 8.66 -10.04
C PHE A 356 12.76 7.74 -8.84
N PRO A 357 12.18 8.22 -7.73
CA PRO A 357 11.81 7.36 -6.60
C PRO A 357 10.96 6.17 -7.00
N VAL A 358 9.95 6.36 -7.86
CA VAL A 358 9.11 5.25 -8.32
C VAL A 358 9.90 4.27 -9.20
N LEU A 359 10.69 4.77 -10.17
CA LEU A 359 11.49 3.91 -11.05
C LEU A 359 12.57 3.13 -10.31
N ASP A 360 13.21 3.73 -9.30
CA ASP A 360 14.23 3.09 -8.47
C ASP A 360 13.68 1.83 -7.78
N ARG A 361 12.41 1.88 -7.37
CA ARG A 361 11.70 0.80 -6.67
C ARG A 361 10.90 -0.12 -7.59
N SER A 362 10.76 0.24 -8.87
CA SER A 362 10.00 -0.52 -9.85
C SER A 362 10.85 -1.54 -10.59
N ASP A 363 10.32 -2.73 -10.83
CA ASP A 363 10.87 -3.64 -11.83
C ASP A 363 10.48 -3.22 -13.26
N ALA A 364 10.81 -4.04 -14.26
CA ALA A 364 10.50 -3.75 -15.66
C ALA A 364 8.99 -3.78 -15.98
N GLU A 365 8.16 -4.37 -15.13
CA GLU A 365 6.71 -4.40 -15.25
C GLU A 365 6.05 -3.27 -14.44
N GLY A 366 6.77 -2.52 -13.61
CA GLY A 366 6.21 -1.50 -12.71
C GLY A 366 5.79 -2.04 -11.34
N LEU A 367 6.15 -3.29 -11.02
CA LEU A 367 5.93 -3.91 -9.70
C LEU A 367 7.08 -3.58 -8.74
N GLY A 368 6.94 -3.94 -7.46
CA GLY A 368 7.97 -3.71 -6.46
C GLY A 368 9.16 -4.63 -6.68
N ARG A 369 10.38 -4.08 -6.69
CA ARG A 369 11.62 -4.85 -6.82
C ARG A 369 11.88 -5.73 -5.60
N ASP A 370 11.99 -7.04 -5.81
CA ASP A 370 12.34 -8.02 -4.79
C ASP A 370 13.82 -8.47 -4.83
N ASP A 371 14.66 -7.79 -5.62
CA ASP A 371 16.10 -8.06 -5.74
C ASP A 371 16.98 -7.31 -4.72
N PRO A 372 18.20 -7.80 -4.38
CA PRO A 372 19.08 -7.16 -3.40
C PRO A 372 19.48 -5.76 -3.86
N GLY A 373 19.38 -4.78 -2.96
CA GLY A 373 19.63 -3.36 -3.26
C GLY A 373 18.35 -2.54 -3.46
N SER A 374 17.16 -3.16 -3.50
CA SER A 374 15.89 -2.43 -3.67
C SER A 374 15.37 -1.69 -2.43
N GLN A 375 16.05 -1.86 -1.28
CA GLN A 375 15.54 -1.47 0.04
C GLN A 375 15.83 -0.02 0.41
N MET A 376 17.05 0.44 0.14
CA MET A 376 17.54 1.77 0.51
C MET A 376 18.00 2.52 -0.74
N PRO A 377 17.77 3.85 -0.82
CA PRO A 377 18.24 4.63 -1.96
C PRO A 377 19.77 4.59 -2.00
N GLU A 378 20.33 4.45 -3.20
CA GLU A 378 21.77 4.50 -3.37
C GLU A 378 22.27 5.93 -3.10
N LYS A 379 22.90 6.15 -1.94
CA LYS A 379 23.65 7.37 -1.67
C LYS A 379 25.09 7.16 -2.15
N THR A 380 25.41 7.66 -3.34
CA THR A 380 26.79 7.66 -3.84
C THR A 380 27.66 8.56 -2.96
N MET A 381 28.58 7.98 -2.20
CA MET A 381 29.62 8.74 -1.48
C MET A 381 30.63 9.33 -2.48
N GLU A 382 31.38 10.35 -2.03
CA GLU A 382 32.43 11.02 -2.82
C GLU A 382 33.30 10.01 -3.58
N ASN A 383 33.49 10.25 -4.89
CA ASN A 383 34.44 9.53 -5.71
C ASN A 383 35.81 9.53 -5.03
N ARG A 384 36.28 8.35 -4.62
CA ARG A 384 37.66 8.18 -4.17
C ARG A 384 38.48 7.67 -5.34
N ASP A 385 39.56 8.38 -5.65
CA ASP A 385 40.60 7.88 -6.54
C ASP A 385 41.21 6.62 -5.91
N ALA A 386 40.94 5.47 -6.50
CA ALA A 386 41.40 4.17 -6.01
C ALA A 386 42.90 3.93 -6.33
N GLY A 387 43.63 4.93 -6.84
CA GLY A 387 45.04 4.82 -7.22
C GLY A 387 45.28 3.96 -8.46
N SER A 388 44.20 3.52 -9.13
CA SER A 388 44.21 2.75 -10.38
C SER A 388 43.88 3.60 -11.60
N GLY A 389 43.58 4.89 -11.42
CA GLY A 389 43.10 5.80 -12.46
C GLY A 389 41.60 5.70 -12.74
N ALA A 390 40.86 4.91 -11.96
CA ALA A 390 39.40 4.87 -11.97
C ALA A 390 38.86 5.51 -10.68
N ASP A 391 37.94 6.47 -10.85
CA ASP A 391 37.10 6.94 -9.76
C ASP A 391 36.16 5.79 -9.36
N VAL A 392 36.19 5.39 -8.09
CA VAL A 392 35.30 4.34 -7.56
C VAL A 392 34.25 4.98 -6.68
N LEU A 393 32.99 4.71 -7.00
CA LEU A 393 31.86 5.00 -6.12
C LEU A 393 31.95 4.08 -4.90
N VAL A 394 32.08 4.66 -3.71
CA VAL A 394 32.03 3.90 -2.47
C VAL A 394 30.56 3.70 -2.12
N ALA A 395 30.05 2.48 -2.30
CA ALA A 395 28.74 2.11 -1.78
C ALA A 395 28.77 2.23 -0.24
N ASP A 396 27.70 2.80 0.33
CA ASP A 396 27.51 2.92 1.78
C ASP A 396 27.61 1.54 2.47
N GLU A 397 28.06 1.51 3.73
CA GLU A 397 28.05 0.30 4.57
C GLU A 397 26.64 -0.28 4.77
N ASN A 398 25.60 0.54 4.53
CA ASN A 398 24.20 0.16 4.53
C ASN A 398 23.66 -0.30 3.16
N SER A 399 24.50 -0.43 2.13
CA SER A 399 24.06 -0.93 0.82
C SER A 399 23.62 -2.40 0.94
N THR A 400 22.38 -2.66 0.52
CA THR A 400 21.80 -4.03 0.47
C THR A 400 22.10 -4.75 -0.84
N GLN A 401 22.85 -4.11 -1.74
CA GLN A 401 23.14 -4.64 -3.07
C GLN A 401 24.26 -5.69 -3.03
N TRP A 402 24.10 -6.76 -3.80
CA TRP A 402 25.16 -7.73 -3.99
C TRP A 402 26.18 -7.26 -5.02
N TYR A 403 27.47 -7.29 -4.67
CA TYR A 403 28.59 -7.14 -5.60
C TYR A 403 29.68 -8.17 -5.28
N SER A 404 30.48 -8.53 -6.29
CA SER A 404 31.58 -9.48 -6.13
C SER A 404 32.63 -8.92 -5.16
N GLY A 405 32.87 -9.62 -4.05
CA GLY A 405 33.80 -9.20 -2.98
C GLY A 405 33.15 -8.40 -1.83
N GLY A 406 31.85 -8.10 -1.91
CA GLY A 406 31.10 -7.51 -0.81
C GLY A 406 30.83 -8.53 0.31
N ALA A 407 30.98 -8.10 1.57
CA ALA A 407 30.90 -9.00 2.73
C ALA A 407 29.47 -9.23 3.26
N ASN A 408 28.52 -8.35 2.92
CA ASN A 408 27.27 -8.24 3.70
C ASN A 408 26.05 -8.91 3.05
N HIS A 409 26.07 -9.14 1.74
CA HIS A 409 24.94 -9.76 1.02
C HIS A 409 25.45 -10.89 0.14
N SER A 410 24.62 -11.93 -0.07
CA SER A 410 24.88 -13.02 -1.02
C SER A 410 23.97 -12.84 -2.24
N PRO A 411 24.37 -13.29 -3.44
CA PRO A 411 23.53 -13.15 -4.62
C PRO A 411 22.28 -14.02 -4.45
N MET A 412 21.15 -13.58 -5.01
CA MET A 412 19.94 -14.39 -5.05
C MET A 412 20.20 -15.71 -5.79
N THR A 413 19.76 -16.82 -5.19
CA THR A 413 19.80 -18.14 -5.83
C THR A 413 18.62 -18.26 -6.81
N LEU A 414 18.83 -17.83 -8.05
CA LEU A 414 17.80 -17.85 -9.11
C LEU A 414 17.35 -19.27 -9.50
N ILE A 415 18.21 -20.27 -9.33
CA ILE A 415 17.92 -21.67 -9.62
C ILE A 415 18.33 -22.49 -8.40
N PRO A 416 17.39 -23.10 -7.65
CA PRO A 416 17.71 -23.95 -6.53
C PRO A 416 18.54 -25.15 -7.02
N SER A 417 19.84 -25.08 -6.81
CA SER A 417 20.77 -26.14 -7.14
C SER A 417 21.80 -26.27 -6.03
N ARG A 418 22.27 -27.49 -5.78
CA ARG A 418 23.42 -27.67 -4.88
C ARG A 418 24.66 -27.25 -5.64
N SER A 419 25.23 -26.12 -5.27
CA SER A 419 26.55 -25.70 -5.74
C SER A 419 27.56 -26.80 -5.43
N PHE A 420 28.30 -27.24 -6.45
CA PHE A 420 29.38 -28.20 -6.29
C PHE A 420 30.53 -27.80 -7.20
N ALA A 421 31.74 -27.78 -6.65
CA ALA A 421 32.97 -27.65 -7.42
C ALA A 421 33.57 -29.05 -7.66
N ARG A 422 34.27 -29.24 -8.79
CA ARG A 422 35.08 -30.43 -9.07
C ARG A 422 36.45 -30.02 -9.62
N GLY A 423 37.42 -30.92 -9.54
CA GLY A 423 38.76 -30.71 -10.10
C GLY A 423 39.49 -29.55 -9.43
N ALA A 424 40.28 -28.82 -10.21
CA ALA A 424 41.16 -27.75 -9.72
C ALA A 424 40.42 -26.66 -8.91
N VAL A 425 39.20 -26.30 -9.31
CA VAL A 425 38.37 -25.33 -8.59
C VAL A 425 38.04 -25.82 -7.17
N LYS A 426 37.73 -27.11 -7.03
CA LYS A 426 37.46 -27.71 -5.72
C LYS A 426 38.72 -27.73 -4.85
N GLU A 427 39.86 -28.08 -5.44
CA GLU A 427 41.15 -28.12 -4.72
C GLU A 427 41.53 -26.74 -4.17
N VAL A 428 41.36 -25.68 -4.99
CA VAL A 428 41.61 -24.31 -4.54
C VAL A 428 40.64 -23.90 -3.42
N LEU A 429 39.34 -24.16 -3.56
CA LEU A 429 38.35 -23.83 -2.54
C LEU A 429 38.56 -24.58 -1.21
N ASP A 430 38.87 -25.88 -1.28
CA ASP A 430 39.18 -26.68 -0.10
C ASP A 430 40.46 -26.15 0.59
N GLY A 431 41.47 -25.73 -0.17
CA GLY A 431 42.68 -25.08 0.34
C GLY A 431 42.41 -23.77 1.07
N VAL A 432 41.58 -22.90 0.50
CA VAL A 432 41.14 -21.64 1.14
C VAL A 432 40.41 -21.91 2.45
N LEU A 433 39.49 -22.88 2.48
CA LEU A 433 38.77 -23.26 3.70
C LEU A 433 39.68 -23.85 4.77
N MET A 434 40.82 -24.44 4.37
CA MET A 434 41.88 -24.89 5.26
C MET A 434 42.86 -23.77 5.67
N GLY A 435 42.63 -22.54 5.24
CA GLY A 435 43.44 -21.37 5.61
C GLY A 435 44.69 -21.16 4.74
N GLN A 436 44.75 -21.74 3.55
CA GLN A 436 45.84 -21.48 2.60
C GLN A 436 45.66 -20.11 1.94
N GLU A 437 46.76 -19.38 1.76
CA GLU A 437 46.76 -18.15 0.95
C GLU A 437 46.67 -18.48 -0.53
N VAL A 438 45.89 -17.68 -1.27
CA VAL A 438 45.60 -17.91 -2.69
C VAL A 438 46.63 -17.18 -3.53
N GLY A 439 47.39 -17.93 -4.34
CA GLY A 439 48.33 -17.37 -5.30
C GLY A 439 47.69 -17.03 -6.65
N THR A 440 48.49 -16.50 -7.58
CA THR A 440 48.02 -16.07 -8.89
C THR A 440 47.42 -17.22 -9.72
N GLU A 441 47.99 -18.43 -9.65
CA GLU A 441 47.50 -19.59 -10.42
C GLU A 441 46.16 -20.08 -9.89
N GLU A 442 45.99 -20.07 -8.57
CA GLU A 442 44.75 -20.41 -7.89
C GLU A 442 43.65 -19.37 -8.19
N ILE A 443 44.00 -18.08 -8.22
CA ILE A 443 43.09 -17.00 -8.63
C ILE A 443 42.65 -17.19 -10.09
N ILE A 444 43.58 -17.45 -11.01
CA ILE A 444 43.25 -17.71 -12.43
C ILE A 444 42.34 -18.93 -12.55
N THR A 445 42.60 -19.98 -11.77
CA THR A 445 41.79 -21.20 -11.75
C THR A 445 40.35 -20.92 -11.30
N LEU A 446 40.15 -20.08 -10.29
CA LEU A 446 38.82 -19.68 -9.83
C LEU A 446 38.08 -18.83 -10.86
N PHE A 447 38.75 -17.88 -11.53
CA PHE A 447 38.13 -17.01 -12.53
C PHE A 447 37.88 -17.68 -13.89
N SER A 448 38.52 -18.83 -14.15
CA SER A 448 38.33 -19.59 -15.39
C SER A 448 37.18 -20.61 -15.32
N ALA A 449 36.56 -20.77 -14.15
CA ALA A 449 35.46 -21.69 -13.87
C ALA A 449 34.10 -21.03 -14.14
#